data_AF-A0A848TMP4-F1
#
_entry.id   AF-A0A848TMP4-F1
#
_cell.length_a   1.000
_cell.length_b   1.000
_cell.length_c   1.000
_cell.angle_alpha   90.00
_cell.angle_beta   90.00
_cell.angle_gamma   90.00
#
_symmetry.space_group_name_H-M   'P 1'
#
loop_
_entity.id
_entity.type
_entity.pdbx_description
1 polymer ?
#
loop_
_entity_poly.entity_id
_entity_poly.type
_entity_poly.pdbx_seq_one_letter_code
_entity_poly.pdbx_strand_id
1 'polypeptide(L)'
;MTKITRLLLCTCEETMSISPETAAKALGGVSVKTANRLCTADLDVASRALESGDGTMIACGQMSALFAELAEDLGAEGRLATVDIRDRAGWTADPDATAKQAALLAEAALSQPETPVRDVISEGTCLVLGAA
;
A
#
# COMPACT_ATOMS: atom_id res chain seq x y z
N MET A 1 -11.18 -9.85 -1.91
CA MET A 1 -10.80 -8.41 -1.92
C MET A 1 -11.73 -7.64 -2.83
N THR A 2 -12.18 -6.48 -2.40
CA THR A 2 -13.02 -5.58 -3.20
C THR A 2 -12.23 -5.01 -4.38
N LYS A 3 -12.90 -4.80 -5.52
CA LYS A 3 -12.32 -4.15 -6.70
C LYS A 3 -11.75 -2.77 -6.33
N ILE A 4 -10.51 -2.50 -6.70
CA ILE A 4 -9.88 -1.19 -6.50
C ILE A 4 -10.53 -0.15 -7.42
N THR A 5 -11.07 0.91 -6.84
CA THR A 5 -11.67 2.05 -7.56
C THR A 5 -11.01 3.38 -7.21
N ARG A 6 -10.13 3.37 -6.19
CA ARG A 6 -9.37 4.53 -5.73
C ARG A 6 -7.91 4.17 -5.45
N LEU A 7 -7.02 5.07 -5.82
CA LEU A 7 -5.59 5.02 -5.49
C LEU A 7 -5.20 6.25 -4.67
N LEU A 8 -4.54 6.04 -3.53
CA LEU A 8 -3.79 7.07 -2.82
C LEU A 8 -2.31 6.97 -3.18
N LEU A 9 -1.79 8.02 -3.80
CA LEU A 9 -0.42 8.08 -4.31
C LEU A 9 0.40 9.07 -3.47
N CYS A 10 1.34 8.57 -2.68
CA CYS A 10 2.15 9.41 -1.80
C CYS A 10 3.49 9.74 -2.44
N THR A 11 3.93 11.00 -2.38
CA THR A 11 5.29 11.41 -2.81
C THR A 11 6.35 11.11 -1.75
N CYS A 12 5.96 10.74 -0.52
CA CYS A 12 6.84 10.49 0.61
C CYS A 12 7.81 11.66 0.84
N GLU A 13 7.27 12.85 1.11
CA GLU A 13 8.06 14.08 1.26
C GLU A 13 8.86 14.45 0.00
N GLU A 14 8.27 14.20 -1.17
CA GLU A 14 8.87 14.49 -2.48
C GLU A 14 10.21 13.75 -2.73
N THR A 15 10.46 12.67 -2.00
CA THR A 15 11.70 11.87 -2.14
C THR A 15 11.72 10.97 -3.38
N MET A 16 10.62 10.92 -4.14
CA MET A 16 10.54 10.23 -5.42
C MET A 16 9.62 10.94 -6.40
N SER A 17 9.93 10.84 -7.69
CA SER A 17 9.02 11.24 -8.77
C SER A 17 7.84 10.26 -8.86
N ILE A 18 6.65 10.80 -9.08
CA ILE A 18 5.42 10.02 -9.28
C ILE A 18 4.63 10.58 -10.46
N SER A 19 3.82 9.74 -11.12
CA SER A 19 2.90 10.18 -12.17
C SER A 19 1.47 9.71 -11.85
N PRO A 20 0.59 10.62 -11.41
CA PRO A 20 -0.83 10.30 -11.19
C PRO A 20 -1.51 9.78 -12.45
N GLU A 21 -1.15 10.31 -13.62
CA GLU A 21 -1.71 9.88 -14.91
C GLU A 21 -1.34 8.43 -15.23
N THR A 22 -0.04 8.09 -15.17
CA THR A 22 0.44 6.74 -15.46
C THR A 22 -0.12 5.74 -14.43
N ALA A 23 -0.19 6.14 -13.16
CA ALA A 23 -0.77 5.34 -12.09
C ALA A 23 -2.27 5.09 -12.27
N ALA A 24 -3.05 6.12 -12.64
CA ALA A 24 -4.47 5.98 -12.95
C ALA A 24 -4.67 4.98 -14.09
N LYS A 25 -3.91 5.14 -15.18
CA LYS A 25 -3.99 4.28 -16.37
C LYS A 25 -3.63 2.82 -16.05
N ALA A 26 -2.62 2.59 -15.21
CA ALA A 26 -2.20 1.25 -14.80
C ALA A 26 -3.31 0.46 -14.09
N LEU A 27 -4.20 1.16 -13.38
CA LEU A 27 -5.33 0.59 -12.67
C LEU A 27 -6.65 0.68 -13.47
N GLY A 28 -6.59 0.99 -14.77
CA GLY A 28 -7.78 1.07 -15.62
C GLY A 28 -8.60 2.36 -15.45
N GLY A 29 -7.95 3.47 -15.08
CA GLY A 29 -8.58 4.79 -14.98
C GLY A 29 -9.26 5.08 -13.65
N VAL A 30 -8.78 4.47 -12.55
CA VAL A 30 -9.30 4.75 -11.20
C VAL A 30 -9.07 6.19 -10.77
N SER A 31 -9.84 6.64 -9.76
CA SER A 31 -9.61 7.94 -9.13
C SER A 31 -8.28 7.92 -8.39
N VAL A 32 -7.38 8.86 -8.69
CA VAL A 32 -6.10 9.02 -7.99
C VAL A 32 -6.14 10.27 -7.14
N LYS A 33 -5.78 10.14 -5.87
CA LYS A 33 -5.54 11.27 -4.97
C LYS A 33 -4.08 11.26 -4.55
N THR A 34 -3.39 12.37 -4.76
CA THR A 34 -2.01 12.56 -4.32
C THR A 34 -1.96 13.11 -2.89
N ALA A 35 -0.92 12.72 -2.16
CA ALA A 35 -0.59 13.24 -0.84
C ALA A 35 0.92 13.33 -0.66
N ASN A 36 1.40 14.17 0.25
CA ASN A 36 2.83 14.33 0.48
C ASN A 36 3.33 13.46 1.63
N ARG A 37 2.55 13.43 2.71
CA ARG A 37 2.89 12.85 4.01
C ARG A 37 1.77 11.94 4.50
N LEU A 38 1.36 10.99 3.67
CA LEU A 38 0.16 10.17 3.88
C LEU A 38 0.17 9.35 5.18
N CYS A 39 1.34 8.93 5.66
CA CYS A 39 1.48 8.19 6.91
C CYS A 39 1.66 9.08 8.15
N THR A 40 1.70 10.41 7.98
CA THR A 40 1.86 11.36 9.10
C THR A 40 0.86 12.50 8.99
N ALA A 41 1.25 13.66 8.48
CA ALA A 41 0.44 14.87 8.48
C ALA A 41 -0.83 14.76 7.61
N ASP A 42 -0.85 13.88 6.60
CA ASP A 42 -1.97 13.71 5.68
C ASP A 42 -2.75 12.41 5.96
N LEU A 43 -2.64 11.81 7.16
CA LEU A 43 -3.29 10.53 7.48
C LEU A 43 -4.82 10.59 7.37
N ASP A 44 -5.40 11.78 7.55
CA ASP A 44 -6.84 12.01 7.38
C ASP A 44 -7.31 11.78 5.93
N VAL A 45 -6.40 11.87 4.95
CA VAL A 45 -6.70 11.53 3.56
C VAL A 45 -6.95 10.02 3.43
N ALA A 46 -6.17 9.20 4.14
CA ALA A 46 -6.33 7.75 4.14
C ALA A 46 -7.62 7.34 4.86
N SER A 47 -7.89 7.90 6.04
CA SER A 47 -9.10 7.58 6.81
C SER A 47 -10.38 7.88 6.02
N ARG A 48 -10.51 9.08 5.45
CA ARG A 48 -11.67 9.47 4.64
C ARG A 48 -11.84 8.62 3.37
N ALA A 49 -10.74 8.11 2.82
CA ALA A 49 -10.80 7.22 1.66
C ALA A 49 -11.33 5.83 2.05
N LEU A 50 -10.91 5.32 3.21
CA LEU A 50 -11.38 4.02 3.72
C LEU A 50 -12.84 4.08 4.20
N GLU A 51 -13.29 5.21 4.73
CA GLU A 51 -14.69 5.42 5.14
C GLU A 51 -15.68 5.45 3.96
N SER A 52 -15.24 5.71 2.72
CA SER A 52 -16.16 5.90 1.59
C SER A 52 -16.83 4.62 1.07
N GLY A 53 -16.49 3.44 1.61
CA GLY A 53 -17.04 2.15 1.19
C GLY A 53 -16.33 1.53 -0.04
N ASP A 54 -15.48 2.29 -0.72
CA ASP A 54 -14.78 1.88 -1.94
C ASP A 54 -13.55 1.00 -1.67
N GLY A 55 -13.14 0.20 -2.67
CA GLY A 55 -11.84 -0.47 -2.64
C GLY A 55 -10.70 0.53 -2.87
N THR A 56 -9.85 0.70 -1.87
CA THR A 56 -8.77 1.69 -1.84
C THR A 56 -7.40 1.00 -1.86
N MET A 57 -6.59 1.35 -2.84
CA MET A 57 -5.17 1.00 -2.87
C MET A 57 -4.34 2.18 -2.36
N ILE A 58 -3.39 1.92 -1.48
CA ILE A 58 -2.40 2.89 -1.01
C ILE A 58 -1.03 2.51 -1.55
N ALA A 59 -0.41 3.41 -2.31
CA ALA A 59 0.92 3.20 -2.90
C ALA A 59 2.04 3.45 -1.87
N CYS A 60 2.04 2.68 -0.79
CA CYS A 60 3.07 2.67 0.24
C CYS A 60 3.22 1.25 0.82
N GLY A 61 4.41 0.67 0.72
CA GLY A 61 4.72 -0.63 1.33
C GLY A 61 5.20 -0.52 2.77
N GLN A 62 6.08 0.45 3.06
CA GLN A 62 6.73 0.61 4.37
C GLN A 62 5.71 0.79 5.51
N MET A 63 4.62 1.52 5.25
CA MET A 63 3.62 1.86 6.25
C MET A 63 2.36 0.99 6.15
N SER A 64 2.48 -0.20 5.56
CA SER A 64 1.34 -1.11 5.38
C SER A 64 0.67 -1.51 6.70
N ALA A 65 1.45 -1.77 7.75
CA ALA A 65 0.94 -2.09 9.09
C ALA A 65 0.08 -0.95 9.66
N LEU A 66 0.55 0.30 9.59
CA LEU A 66 -0.21 1.47 10.03
C LEU A 66 -1.56 1.58 9.30
N PHE A 67 -1.56 1.37 7.98
CA PHE A 67 -2.81 1.45 7.21
C PHE A 67 -3.73 0.26 7.47
N ALA A 68 -3.18 -0.93 7.77
CA ALA A 68 -3.95 -2.09 8.17
C ALA A 68 -4.65 -1.86 9.52
N GLU A 69 -3.93 -1.33 10.52
CA GLU A 69 -4.51 -0.91 11.81
C GLU A 69 -5.60 0.14 11.60
N LEU A 70 -5.34 1.18 10.79
CA LEU A 70 -6.35 2.19 10.45
C LEU A 70 -7.58 1.59 9.75
N ALA A 71 -7.38 0.59 8.89
CA ALA A 71 -8.49 -0.09 8.22
C ALA A 71 -9.30 -0.95 9.19
N GLU A 72 -8.66 -1.61 10.16
CA GLU A 72 -9.33 -2.38 11.21
C GLU A 72 -10.21 -1.46 12.08
N ASP A 73 -9.66 -0.33 12.55
CA ASP A 73 -10.41 0.68 13.33
C ASP A 73 -11.65 1.21 12.58
N LEU A 74 -11.61 1.20 11.24
CA LEU A 74 -12.67 1.69 10.36
C LEU A 74 -13.56 0.58 9.75
N GLY A 75 -13.32 -0.70 10.07
CA GLY A 75 -14.03 -1.83 9.45
C GLY A 75 -13.87 -1.89 7.92
N ALA A 76 -12.66 -1.64 7.43
CA ALA A 76 -12.29 -1.53 6.02
C ALA A 76 -11.24 -2.55 5.56
N GLU A 77 -10.94 -3.58 6.37
CA GLU A 77 -9.87 -4.57 6.15
C GLU A 77 -9.99 -5.27 4.80
N GLY A 78 -11.22 -5.63 4.39
CA GLY A 78 -11.48 -6.28 3.10
C GLY A 78 -11.40 -5.38 1.86
N ARG A 79 -11.21 -4.06 2.07
CA ARG A 79 -11.25 -3.00 1.05
C ARG A 79 -9.93 -2.25 0.90
N LEU A 80 -8.96 -2.48 1.79
CA LEU A 80 -7.62 -1.92 1.68
C LEU A 80 -6.69 -2.86 0.88
N ALA A 81 -5.89 -2.27 0.00
CA ALA A 81 -4.68 -2.88 -0.53
C ALA A 81 -3.51 -1.92 -0.37
N THR A 82 -2.31 -2.44 -0.14
CA THR A 82 -1.08 -1.64 -0.06
C THR A 82 -0.05 -2.17 -1.04
N VAL A 83 0.68 -1.28 -1.71
CA VAL A 83 1.72 -1.66 -2.67
C VAL A 83 2.95 -0.77 -2.51
N ASP A 84 4.11 -1.40 -2.49
CA ASP A 84 5.38 -0.68 -2.46
C ASP A 84 5.78 -0.22 -3.87
N ILE A 85 5.76 1.10 -4.08
CA ILE A 85 6.29 1.74 -5.28
C ILE A 85 7.54 2.59 -5.00
N ARG A 86 7.92 2.75 -3.73
CA ARG A 86 9.05 3.60 -3.34
C ARG A 86 10.32 2.76 -3.33
N ASP A 87 10.40 1.75 -2.47
CA ASP A 87 11.64 0.99 -2.30
C ASP A 87 11.85 0.03 -3.48
N ARG A 88 10.76 -0.48 -4.05
CA ARG A 88 10.80 -1.28 -5.29
C ARG A 88 11.01 -0.47 -6.57
N ALA A 89 10.82 0.86 -6.58
CA ALA A 89 10.97 1.65 -7.81
C ALA A 89 11.45 3.09 -7.60
N GLY A 90 10.69 3.93 -6.88
CA GLY A 90 10.92 5.39 -6.82
C GLY A 90 12.23 5.85 -6.18
N TRP A 91 12.80 5.09 -5.23
CA TRP A 91 14.14 5.33 -4.70
C TRP A 91 15.20 4.66 -5.56
N THR A 92 15.45 5.29 -6.71
CA THR A 92 16.39 4.83 -7.73
C THR A 92 17.20 6.00 -8.28
N ALA A 93 18.31 5.70 -8.96
CA ALA A 93 19.08 6.68 -9.72
C ALA A 93 18.49 7.00 -11.09
N ASP A 94 17.52 6.20 -11.55
CA ASP A 94 16.77 6.46 -12.79
C ASP A 94 15.91 7.73 -12.65
N PRO A 95 16.05 8.73 -13.55
CA PRO A 95 15.25 9.94 -13.49
C PRO A 95 13.75 9.72 -13.72
N ASP A 96 13.35 8.59 -14.33
CA ASP A 96 11.94 8.25 -14.57
C ASP A 96 11.62 6.79 -14.23
N ALA A 97 11.24 6.56 -12.97
CA ALA A 97 10.80 5.26 -12.49
C ALA A 97 9.30 4.97 -12.73
N THR A 98 8.56 5.87 -13.39
CA THR A 98 7.08 5.84 -13.40
C THR A 98 6.52 4.61 -14.12
N ALA A 99 7.22 4.10 -15.14
CA ALA A 99 6.83 2.86 -15.82
C ALA A 99 6.86 1.64 -14.87
N LYS A 100 7.89 1.55 -14.01
CA LYS A 100 8.01 0.47 -13.03
C LYS A 100 6.97 0.62 -11.92
N GLN A 101 6.77 1.85 -11.41
CA GLN A 101 5.71 2.13 -10.42
C GLN A 101 4.32 1.72 -10.96
N ALA A 102 4.01 2.07 -12.21
CA ALA A 102 2.78 1.67 -12.88
C ALA A 102 2.64 0.15 -13.02
N ALA A 103 3.71 -0.56 -13.39
CA ALA A 103 3.70 -2.01 -13.46
C ALA A 103 3.42 -2.66 -12.09
N LEU A 104 4.03 -2.14 -11.02
CA LEU A 104 3.80 -2.61 -9.65
C LEU A 104 2.36 -2.39 -9.18
N LEU A 105 1.76 -1.24 -9.51
CA LEU A 105 0.35 -0.96 -9.24
C LEU A 105 -0.58 -1.94 -9.96
N ALA A 106 -0.33 -2.19 -11.25
CA ALA A 106 -1.10 -3.14 -12.04
C ALA A 106 -0.95 -4.58 -11.52
N GLU A 107 0.27 -4.99 -11.16
CA GLU A 107 0.56 -6.30 -10.54
C GLU A 107 -0.25 -6.48 -9.25
N ALA A 108 -0.26 -5.48 -8.37
CA ALA A 108 -0.97 -5.53 -7.10
C ALA A 108 -2.50 -5.58 -7.24
N ALA A 109 -3.05 -5.15 -8.38
CA ALA A 109 -4.47 -5.22 -8.66
C ALA A 109 -4.94 -6.58 -9.20
N LEU A 110 -4.01 -7.48 -9.53
CA LEU A 110 -4.34 -8.82 -10.00
C LEU A 110 -4.93 -9.67 -8.87
N SER A 111 -5.88 -10.54 -9.21
CA SER A 111 -6.42 -11.52 -8.27
C SER A 111 -5.31 -12.49 -7.85
N GLN A 112 -4.95 -12.46 -6.57
CA GLN A 112 -4.01 -13.41 -5.99
C GLN A 112 -4.72 -14.74 -5.71
N PRO A 113 -4.08 -15.89 -5.98
CA PRO A 113 -4.62 -17.17 -5.55
C PRO A 113 -4.64 -17.26 -4.03
N GLU A 114 -5.57 -18.05 -3.48
CA GLU A 114 -5.58 -18.32 -2.05
C GLU A 114 -4.27 -19.00 -1.64
N THR A 115 -3.63 -18.45 -0.60
CA THR A 115 -2.40 -19.02 -0.05
C THR A 115 -2.78 -20.13 0.93
N PRO A 116 -2.24 -21.36 0.78
CA PRO A 116 -2.49 -22.43 1.72
C PRO A 116 -2.04 -22.01 3.13
N VAL A 117 -2.96 -22.08 4.09
CA VAL A 117 -2.67 -21.88 5.51
C VAL A 117 -2.27 -23.19 6.15
N ARG A 118 -1.33 -23.11 7.09
CA ARG A 118 -0.88 -24.23 7.91
C ARG A 118 -0.92 -23.82 9.37
N ASP A 119 -1.59 -24.63 10.17
CA ASP A 119 -1.55 -24.47 11.62
C ASP A 119 -0.15 -24.81 12.15
N VAL A 120 0.43 -23.88 12.92
CA VAL A 120 1.69 -24.06 13.62
C VAL A 120 1.41 -24.04 15.11
N ILE A 121 1.65 -25.16 15.77
CA ILE A 121 1.46 -25.30 17.22
C ILE A 121 2.76 -24.90 17.91
N SER A 122 2.67 -23.95 18.84
CA SER A 122 3.78 -23.61 19.74
C SER A 122 3.77 -24.51 20.97
N GLU A 123 4.93 -25.07 21.33
CA GLU A 123 5.11 -25.82 22.59
C GLU A 123 5.43 -24.90 23.79
N GLY A 124 5.39 -23.57 23.61
CA GLY A 124 5.61 -22.62 24.69
C GLY A 124 7.08 -22.44 25.11
N THR A 125 8.04 -22.84 24.27
CA THR A 125 9.47 -22.67 24.56
C THR A 125 9.97 -21.30 24.08
N CYS A 126 10.61 -20.55 24.98
CA CYS A 126 11.29 -19.28 24.67
C CYS A 126 12.80 -19.45 24.83
N LEU A 127 13.57 -19.10 23.80
CA LEU A 127 15.03 -19.10 23.83
C LEU A 127 15.53 -17.65 23.93
N VAL A 128 16.25 -17.34 25.01
CA VAL A 128 16.93 -16.04 25.19
C VAL A 128 18.41 -16.25 24.91
N LEU A 129 18.94 -15.54 23.91
CA LEU A 129 20.36 -15.60 23.51
C LEU A 129 21.03 -14.26 23.82
N GLY A 130 22.04 -14.30 24.68
CA GLY A 130 22.88 -13.15 25.03
C GLY A 130 23.86 -13.51 26.14
N ALA A 131 25.05 -12.92 26.12
CA ALA A 131 25.92 -12.90 27.29
C ALA A 131 25.41 -11.82 28.27
N ALA A 132 25.65 -12.04 29.57
CA ALA A 132 25.37 -11.07 30.61
C ALA A 132 26.21 -9.79 30.45
#